data_AF-A0A9W4WJ56-F1
#
_entry.id   AF-A0A9W4WJ56-F1
#
_cell.length_a   1.000
_cell.length_b   1.000
_cell.length_c   1.000
_cell.angle_alpha   90.00
_cell.angle_beta   90.00
_cell.angle_gamma   90.00
#
_symmetry.space_group_name_H-M   'P 1'
#
loop_
_entity.id
_entity.type
_entity.pdbx_description
1 polymer ?
#
loop_
_entity_poly.entity_id
_entity_poly.type
_entity_poly.pdbx_seq_one_letter_code
_entity_poly.pdbx_strand_id
1 'polypeptide(L)'
;PPIAGDNDEPRQGTKTEILMRLKEDNKEHPEAELKSAIQRAVRLALRVNTITEDRTAQVSPDWPDDKTVSEYARSIFSAGNIPSSTSNTSHPEPDDSEIAALQARLAHRLTVVNIKKFTKIEIKETQYLPWHLKLYETYDYTVLYVFRDMGWLMDAAKMENFPVPREVIHETIESLKYLYPRDRATAKLFEQEGFNLYSFHQPVTDRPRLMEFKYYRSRLVDVAYEFLNPPRKWRSIWKDRRNPMQFWTFWLGLLIFLFTLAFGIMATVLAGLQLHVALHPPKEG
;
A
#
# COMPACT_ATOMS: atom_id res chain seq x y z
N PRO A 1 39.65 -10.43 -37.67
CA PRO A 1 39.11 -11.42 -36.70
C PRO A 1 38.97 -10.80 -35.32
N PRO A 2 37.75 -10.44 -34.87
CA PRO A 2 37.55 -10.00 -33.50
C PRO A 2 37.54 -11.22 -32.58
N ILE A 3 38.31 -11.12 -31.51
CA ILE A 3 38.42 -12.11 -30.43
C ILE A 3 37.05 -12.18 -29.74
N ALA A 4 36.43 -13.35 -29.75
CA ALA A 4 35.22 -13.64 -29.00
C ALA A 4 35.55 -13.45 -27.51
N GLY A 5 35.01 -12.40 -26.92
CA GLY A 5 34.99 -12.20 -25.48
C GLY A 5 34.12 -13.31 -24.87
N ASP A 6 34.77 -14.13 -24.06
CA ASP A 6 34.13 -15.10 -23.19
C ASP A 6 33.18 -14.34 -22.24
N ASN A 7 31.88 -14.42 -22.51
CA ASN A 7 30.85 -13.95 -21.61
C ASN A 7 30.73 -14.98 -20.48
N ASP A 8 31.72 -15.00 -19.59
CA ASP A 8 31.64 -15.68 -18.30
C ASP A 8 30.62 -14.93 -17.43
N GLU A 9 29.33 -15.17 -17.68
CA GLU A 9 28.30 -14.89 -16.68
C GLU A 9 28.71 -15.66 -15.40
N PRO A 10 28.80 -15.00 -14.23
CA PRO A 10 29.16 -15.68 -13.00
C PRO A 10 28.13 -16.79 -12.75
N ARG A 11 28.58 -18.05 -12.84
CA ARG A 11 27.77 -19.25 -12.64
C ARG A 11 27.06 -19.18 -11.29
N GLN A 12 25.78 -18.79 -11.31
CA GLN A 12 24.93 -18.90 -10.13
C GLN A 12 24.55 -20.37 -9.95
N GLY A 13 25.19 -21.03 -8.99
CA GLY A 13 24.89 -22.44 -8.70
C GLY A 13 23.44 -22.65 -8.27
N THR A 14 22.91 -23.83 -8.57
CA THR A 14 21.59 -24.27 -8.06
C THR A 14 21.65 -24.49 -6.54
N LYS A 15 20.49 -24.58 -5.89
CA LYS A 15 20.43 -24.88 -4.45
C LYS A 15 21.16 -26.17 -4.11
N THR A 16 21.03 -27.21 -4.94
CA THR A 16 21.74 -28.48 -4.76
C THR A 16 23.24 -28.33 -4.92
N GLU A 17 23.71 -27.52 -5.88
CA GLU A 17 25.15 -27.28 -6.08
C GLU A 17 25.77 -26.55 -4.89
N ILE A 18 25.07 -25.53 -4.37
CA ILE A 18 25.48 -24.79 -3.18
C ILE A 18 25.48 -25.71 -1.96
N LEU A 19 24.46 -26.56 -1.82
CA LEU A 19 24.38 -27.55 -0.74
C LEU A 19 25.53 -28.56 -0.80
N MET A 20 25.88 -29.07 -2.00
CA MET A 20 26.99 -30.01 -2.19
C MET A 20 28.33 -29.39 -1.78
N ARG A 21 28.60 -28.14 -2.19
CA ARG A 21 29.83 -27.43 -1.80
C ARG A 21 29.91 -27.21 -0.28
N LEU A 22 28.81 -26.76 0.33
CA LEU A 22 28.78 -26.51 1.78
C LEU A 22 28.85 -27.80 2.61
N LYS A 23 28.35 -28.93 2.09
CA LYS A 23 28.45 -30.24 2.74
C LYS A 23 29.87 -30.80 2.69
N GLU A 24 30.64 -30.48 1.65
CA GLU A 24 32.05 -30.83 1.57
C GLU A 24 32.86 -30.16 2.69
N ASP A 25 32.56 -28.89 2.96
CA ASP A 25 33.19 -28.09 4.01
C ASP A 25 32.64 -28.37 5.41
N ASN A 26 31.42 -28.89 5.53
CA ASN A 26 30.70 -28.94 6.81
C ASN A 26 30.01 -30.30 7.07
N LYS A 27 30.82 -31.35 7.18
CA LYS A 27 30.39 -32.75 7.32
C LYS A 27 29.62 -33.07 8.63
N GLU A 28 29.69 -32.19 9.63
CA GLU A 28 29.13 -32.44 10.96
C GLU A 28 27.63 -32.10 11.08
N HIS A 29 27.08 -31.30 10.17
CA HIS A 29 25.69 -30.85 10.26
C HIS A 29 24.69 -31.71 9.46
N PRO A 30 23.48 -31.96 9.99
CA PRO A 30 22.42 -32.62 9.24
C PRO A 30 22.05 -31.82 7.97
N GLU A 31 21.92 -32.52 6.85
CA GLU A 31 21.62 -31.91 5.54
C GLU A 31 20.33 -31.07 5.56
N ALA A 32 19.33 -31.51 6.34
CA ALA A 32 18.07 -30.79 6.51
C ALA A 32 18.24 -29.42 7.17
N GLU A 33 19.12 -29.31 8.16
CA GLU A 33 19.42 -28.05 8.84
C GLU A 33 20.16 -27.08 7.92
N LEU A 34 21.15 -27.59 7.19
CA LEU A 34 21.92 -26.80 6.22
C LEU A 34 21.02 -26.27 5.10
N LYS A 35 20.13 -27.11 4.56
CA LYS A 35 19.14 -26.71 3.55
C LYS A 35 18.21 -25.60 4.05
N SER A 36 17.74 -25.70 5.30
CA SER A 36 16.91 -24.67 5.95
C SER A 36 17.67 -23.37 6.19
N ALA A 37 18.93 -23.45 6.62
CA ALA A 37 19.79 -22.29 6.82
C ALA A 37 20.06 -21.53 5.52
N ILE A 38 20.42 -22.25 4.45
CA ILE A 38 20.60 -21.69 3.10
C ILE A 38 19.31 -21.01 2.62
N GLN A 39 18.16 -21.66 2.80
CA GLN A 39 16.85 -21.11 2.45
C GLN A 39 16.60 -19.77 3.14
N ARG A 40 16.85 -19.69 4.45
CA ARG A 40 16.65 -18.48 5.24
C ARG A 40 17.63 -17.38 4.84
N ALA A 41 18.90 -17.73 4.60
CA ALA A 41 19.93 -16.78 4.18
C ALA A 41 19.59 -16.15 2.83
N VAL A 42 19.19 -16.96 1.83
CA VAL A 42 18.77 -16.47 0.51
C VAL A 42 17.52 -15.60 0.63
N ARG A 43 16.51 -16.02 1.39
CA ARG A 43 15.31 -15.20 1.62
C ARG A 43 15.65 -13.85 2.29
N LEU A 44 16.52 -13.85 3.29
CA LEU A 44 16.96 -12.64 3.96
C LEU A 44 17.71 -11.71 3.00
N ALA A 45 18.63 -12.25 2.20
CA ALA A 45 19.40 -11.50 1.22
C ALA A 45 18.50 -10.86 0.13
N LEU A 46 17.48 -11.59 -0.31
CA LEU A 46 16.47 -11.12 -1.28
C LEU A 46 15.37 -10.26 -0.64
N ARG A 47 15.41 -10.04 0.68
CA ARG A 47 14.37 -9.33 1.43
C ARG A 47 12.98 -9.93 1.20
N VAL A 48 12.90 -11.25 1.24
CA VAL A 48 11.67 -12.03 1.14
C VAL A 48 11.32 -12.56 2.53
N ASN A 49 10.02 -12.67 2.84
CA ASN A 49 9.58 -13.10 4.18
C ASN A 49 10.17 -14.48 4.53
N THR A 50 10.84 -14.54 5.68
CA THR A 50 11.48 -15.75 6.21
C THR A 50 10.54 -16.57 7.10
N ILE A 51 9.42 -15.99 7.53
CA ILE A 51 8.46 -16.61 8.44
C ILE A 51 7.50 -17.51 7.65
N THR A 52 7.45 -18.79 8.02
CA THR A 52 6.58 -19.82 7.43
C THR A 52 5.20 -19.94 8.10
N GLU A 53 4.93 -19.23 9.19
CA GLU A 53 3.87 -19.60 10.15
C GLU A 53 2.87 -18.49 10.58
N ASP A 54 2.78 -17.35 9.89
CA ASP A 54 1.75 -16.37 10.26
C ASP A 54 0.45 -16.61 9.49
N ARG A 55 -0.67 -16.80 10.21
CA ARG A 55 -2.01 -17.18 9.69
C ARG A 55 -2.60 -16.17 8.69
N THR A 56 -1.98 -14.99 8.56
CA THR A 56 -2.40 -13.91 7.67
C THR A 56 -1.37 -13.61 6.56
N ALA A 57 -0.18 -14.20 6.65
CA ALA A 57 0.90 -13.99 5.69
C ALA A 57 0.86 -15.10 4.64
N GLN A 58 0.67 -14.69 3.39
CA GLN A 58 0.87 -15.55 2.23
C GLN A 58 2.25 -16.24 2.34
N VAL A 59 2.24 -17.57 2.44
CA VAL A 59 3.45 -18.38 2.63
C VAL A 59 4.41 -18.07 1.50
N SER A 60 5.62 -17.61 1.83
CA SER A 60 6.64 -17.38 0.81
C SER A 60 6.99 -18.71 0.16
N PRO A 61 6.99 -18.82 -1.19
CA PRO A 61 7.28 -20.06 -1.88
C PRO A 61 8.66 -20.59 -1.47
N ASP A 62 8.80 -21.91 -1.35
CA ASP A 62 10.11 -22.54 -1.12
C ASP A 62 11.01 -22.37 -2.35
N TRP A 63 12.33 -22.30 -2.14
CA TRP A 63 13.27 -22.25 -3.26
C TRP A 63 13.49 -23.68 -3.75
N PRO A 64 13.09 -24.02 -4.98
CA PRO A 64 13.25 -25.37 -5.50
C PRO A 64 14.72 -25.75 -5.64
N ASP A 65 15.02 -27.04 -5.47
CA ASP A 65 16.39 -27.55 -5.47
C ASP A 65 17.08 -27.38 -6.84
N ASP A 66 16.29 -27.46 -7.90
CA ASP A 66 16.70 -27.39 -9.30
C ASP A 66 16.88 -25.96 -9.83
N LYS A 67 16.47 -24.94 -9.08
CA LYS A 67 16.51 -23.54 -9.54
C LYS A 67 17.72 -22.79 -9.01
N THR A 68 18.20 -21.84 -9.81
CA THR A 68 19.16 -20.83 -9.35
C THR A 68 18.49 -19.78 -8.45
N VAL A 69 19.30 -19.00 -7.71
CA VAL A 69 18.79 -17.90 -6.88
C VAL A 69 18.06 -16.85 -7.73
N SER A 70 18.57 -16.54 -8.94
CA SER A 70 17.92 -15.60 -9.86
C SER A 70 16.59 -16.12 -10.40
N GLU A 71 16.48 -17.41 -10.75
CA GLU A 71 15.21 -17.99 -11.20
C GLU A 71 14.16 -17.99 -10.09
N TYR A 72 14.57 -18.30 -8.86
CA TYR A 72 13.71 -18.18 -7.70
C TYR A 72 13.27 -16.74 -7.44
N ALA A 73 14.20 -15.78 -7.46
CA ALA A 73 13.88 -14.36 -7.33
C ALA A 73 12.89 -13.90 -8.42
N ARG A 74 13.14 -14.22 -9.70
CA ARG A 74 12.21 -13.93 -10.80
C ARG A 74 10.83 -14.56 -10.60
N SER A 75 10.77 -15.76 -10.04
CA SER A 75 9.48 -16.41 -9.74
C SER A 75 8.67 -15.65 -8.68
N ILE A 76 9.33 -15.08 -7.67
CA ILE A 76 8.69 -14.29 -6.61
C ILE A 76 8.28 -12.91 -7.12
N PHE A 77 9.15 -12.27 -7.89
CA PHE A 77 8.99 -10.88 -8.33
C PHE A 77 8.41 -10.73 -9.74
N SER A 78 7.79 -11.77 -10.32
CA SER A 78 7.17 -11.66 -11.63
C SER A 78 5.92 -10.76 -11.59
N ALA A 79 5.69 -10.00 -12.67
CA ALA A 79 4.66 -8.95 -12.76
C ALA A 79 3.20 -9.43 -12.62
N GLY A 80 2.95 -10.72 -12.41
CA GLY A 80 1.62 -11.29 -12.09
C GLY A 80 1.57 -12.07 -10.77
N ASN A 81 2.70 -12.33 -10.10
CA ASN A 81 2.76 -13.07 -8.83
C ASN A 81 2.78 -12.16 -7.60
N ILE A 82 2.92 -10.85 -7.78
CA ILE A 82 2.69 -9.84 -6.75
C ILE A 82 1.18 -9.64 -6.70
N PRO A 83 0.45 -10.33 -5.81
CA PRO A 83 -1.00 -10.30 -5.85
C PRO A 83 -1.46 -8.91 -5.44
N SER A 84 -2.51 -8.42 -6.11
CA SER A 84 -3.35 -7.36 -5.60
C SER A 84 -3.89 -7.76 -4.23
N SER A 85 -4.06 -6.77 -3.36
CA SER A 85 -4.44 -7.00 -1.96
C SER A 85 -5.88 -7.50 -1.81
N THR A 86 -6.69 -7.37 -2.86
CA THR A 86 -8.11 -7.69 -2.93
C THR A 86 -8.33 -9.04 -3.61
N SER A 87 -7.98 -10.14 -2.92
CA SER A 87 -8.23 -11.51 -3.40
C SER A 87 -9.73 -11.88 -3.52
N ASN A 88 -10.65 -11.00 -3.13
CA ASN A 88 -12.08 -11.30 -3.06
C ASN A 88 -12.96 -10.53 -4.05
N THR A 89 -12.38 -9.65 -4.87
CA THR A 89 -13.15 -8.93 -5.87
C THR A 89 -12.63 -9.32 -7.24
N SER A 90 -13.45 -10.08 -7.97
CA SER A 90 -13.31 -10.42 -9.38
C SER A 90 -13.40 -9.19 -10.29
N HIS A 91 -12.68 -8.12 -9.96
CA HIS A 91 -12.55 -6.98 -10.85
C HIS A 91 -11.47 -7.32 -11.89
N PRO A 92 -11.80 -7.26 -13.20
CA PRO A 92 -10.78 -7.36 -14.23
C PRO A 92 -9.70 -6.31 -13.99
N GLU A 93 -8.47 -6.62 -14.38
CA GLU A 93 -7.34 -5.68 -14.30
C GLU A 93 -7.79 -4.30 -14.82
N PRO A 94 -7.59 -3.23 -14.05
CA PRO A 94 -8.19 -1.93 -14.35
C PRO A 94 -7.65 -1.44 -15.70
N ASP A 95 -8.58 -1.19 -16.63
CA ASP A 95 -8.27 -0.73 -17.98
C ASP A 95 -7.49 0.59 -17.92
N ASP A 96 -6.69 0.86 -18.96
CA ASP A 96 -5.87 2.05 -19.03
C ASP A 96 -6.74 3.34 -18.95
N SER A 97 -7.97 3.27 -19.44
CA SER A 97 -8.93 4.38 -19.31
C SER A 97 -9.35 4.63 -17.84
N GLU A 98 -9.54 3.56 -17.06
CA GLU A 98 -9.96 3.63 -15.66
C GLU A 98 -8.85 4.19 -14.77
N ILE A 99 -7.60 3.80 -14.99
CA ILE A 99 -6.47 4.31 -14.22
C ILE A 99 -6.21 5.77 -14.55
N ALA A 100 -6.36 6.19 -15.81
CA ALA A 100 -6.27 7.60 -16.18
C ALA A 100 -7.36 8.44 -15.47
N ALA A 101 -8.59 7.92 -15.42
CA ALA A 101 -9.68 8.55 -14.69
C ALA A 101 -9.42 8.59 -13.17
N LEU A 102 -8.89 7.51 -12.59
CA LEU A 102 -8.48 7.44 -11.18
C LEU A 102 -7.40 8.49 -10.88
N GLN A 103 -6.37 8.57 -11.72
CA GLN A 103 -5.29 9.55 -11.60
C GLN A 103 -5.80 10.99 -11.71
N ALA A 104 -6.79 11.25 -12.57
CA ALA A 104 -7.43 12.56 -12.67
C ALA A 104 -8.24 12.92 -11.41
N ARG A 105 -8.83 11.92 -10.74
CA ARG A 105 -9.60 12.10 -9.48
C ARG A 105 -8.74 12.30 -8.25
N LEU A 106 -7.45 11.95 -8.30
CA LEU A 106 -6.48 12.22 -7.22
C LEU A 106 -6.17 13.72 -7.15
N ALA A 107 -7.09 14.49 -6.56
CA ALA A 107 -6.93 15.93 -6.33
C ALA A 107 -5.77 16.24 -5.35
N HIS A 108 -5.51 15.32 -4.42
CA HIS A 108 -4.41 15.40 -3.47
C HIS A 108 -3.31 14.40 -3.84
N ARG A 109 -2.05 14.76 -3.58
CA ARG A 109 -0.90 13.86 -3.81
C ARG A 109 -1.01 12.62 -2.92
N LEU A 110 -0.70 11.46 -3.49
CA LEU A 110 -0.71 10.16 -2.80
C LEU A 110 0.55 10.01 -1.91
N THR A 111 0.68 10.87 -0.91
CA THR A 111 1.83 10.89 0.02
C THR A 111 1.44 10.23 1.33
N VAL A 112 2.40 9.68 2.07
CA VAL A 112 2.21 9.09 3.39
C VAL A 112 1.51 10.06 4.34
N VAL A 113 1.91 11.34 4.31
CA VAL A 113 1.28 12.40 5.11
C VAL A 113 -0.20 12.55 4.77
N ASN A 114 -0.54 12.63 3.49
CA ASN A 114 -1.93 12.79 3.05
C ASN A 114 -2.75 11.54 3.32
N ILE A 115 -2.16 10.36 3.11
CA ILE A 115 -2.77 9.06 3.44
C ILE A 115 -3.14 9.05 4.93
N LYS A 116 -2.20 9.33 5.84
CA LYS A 116 -2.50 9.38 7.28
C LYS A 116 -3.48 10.48 7.68
N LYS A 117 -3.45 11.62 6.99
CA LYS A 117 -4.32 12.76 7.29
C LYS A 117 -5.76 12.54 6.88
N PHE A 118 -5.98 11.93 5.72
CA PHE A 118 -7.30 11.85 5.09
C PHE A 118 -7.92 10.45 5.18
N THR A 119 -7.13 9.41 5.40
CA THR A 119 -7.62 8.03 5.48
C THR A 119 -7.34 7.43 6.86
N LYS A 120 -7.89 6.24 7.11
CA LYS A 120 -7.53 5.41 8.27
C LYS A 120 -6.50 4.34 7.93
N ILE A 121 -5.73 4.56 6.86
CA ILE A 121 -4.68 3.65 6.49
C ILE A 121 -3.53 3.82 7.49
N GLU A 122 -3.26 2.77 8.26
CA GLU A 122 -2.06 2.67 9.08
C GLU A 122 -0.89 2.30 8.19
N ILE A 123 0.23 3.01 8.34
CA ILE A 123 1.42 2.73 7.54
C ILE A 123 2.39 1.95 8.41
N LYS A 124 2.71 0.72 7.99
CA LYS A 124 3.69 -0.15 8.65
C LYS A 124 4.92 -0.30 7.79
N GLU A 125 6.08 -0.17 8.41
CA GLU A 125 7.35 -0.45 7.75
C GLU A 125 7.50 -1.96 7.52
N THR A 126 8.09 -2.32 6.38
CA THR A 126 8.49 -3.69 6.09
C THR A 126 9.93 -3.72 5.61
N GLN A 127 10.63 -4.77 6.01
CA GLN A 127 11.91 -5.15 5.44
C GLN A 127 11.75 -6.12 4.26
N TYR A 128 10.51 -6.46 3.89
CA TYR A 128 10.21 -7.42 2.83
C TYR A 128 9.74 -6.71 1.57
N LEU A 129 10.49 -6.85 0.49
CA LEU A 129 10.22 -6.23 -0.80
C LEU A 129 8.89 -6.69 -1.42
N PRO A 130 8.50 -7.98 -1.35
CA PRO A 130 7.21 -8.44 -1.87
C PRO A 130 6.01 -7.86 -1.14
N TRP A 131 6.18 -7.24 0.03
CA TRP A 131 5.10 -6.62 0.80
C TRP A 131 5.01 -5.12 0.57
N HIS A 132 5.92 -4.54 -0.20
CA HIS A 132 5.86 -3.13 -0.54
C HIS A 132 4.54 -2.78 -1.22
N LEU A 133 3.87 -1.72 -0.74
CA LEU A 133 2.56 -1.25 -1.17
C LEU A 133 1.41 -2.24 -0.97
N LYS A 134 1.62 -3.32 -0.22
CA LYS A 134 0.53 -4.27 0.06
C LYS A 134 -0.42 -3.66 1.07
N LEU A 135 -1.69 -3.59 0.71
CA LEU A 135 -2.78 -3.28 1.62
C LEU A 135 -3.30 -4.54 2.31
N TYR A 136 -3.65 -4.45 3.57
CA TYR A 136 -4.41 -5.47 4.27
C TYR A 136 -5.59 -4.80 4.96
N GLU A 137 -6.80 -5.17 4.53
CA GLU A 137 -8.01 -4.71 5.18
C GLU A 137 -8.26 -5.56 6.43
N THR A 138 -8.30 -4.92 7.59
CA THR A 138 -8.77 -5.50 8.85
C THR A 138 -10.19 -4.96 9.12
N TYR A 139 -10.94 -5.58 10.03
CA TYR A 139 -12.31 -5.18 10.36
C TYR A 139 -12.49 -3.67 10.65
N ASP A 140 -11.47 -3.01 11.22
CA ASP A 140 -11.56 -1.61 11.66
C ASP A 140 -10.64 -0.62 10.91
N TYR A 141 -9.59 -1.11 10.26
CA TYR A 141 -8.55 -0.29 9.64
C TYR A 141 -7.86 -1.02 8.49
N THR A 142 -7.24 -0.25 7.61
CA THR A 142 -6.46 -0.77 6.48
C THR A 142 -4.98 -0.55 6.78
N VAL A 143 -4.14 -1.55 6.58
CA VAL A 143 -2.69 -1.44 6.80
C VAL A 143 -1.98 -1.38 5.45
N LEU A 144 -1.18 -0.35 5.22
CA LEU A 144 -0.27 -0.23 4.08
C LEU A 144 1.15 -0.56 4.51
N TYR A 145 1.73 -1.58 3.90
CA TYR A 145 3.13 -1.94 4.13
C TYR A 145 4.06 -1.16 3.19
N VAL A 146 5.05 -0.47 3.76
CA VAL A 146 6.00 0.37 3.01
C VAL A 146 7.42 -0.09 3.29
N PHE A 147 8.21 -0.25 2.24
CA PHE A 147 9.55 -0.80 2.35
C PHE A 147 10.49 0.24 2.94
N ARG A 148 11.32 -0.16 3.91
CA ARG A 148 12.12 0.79 4.70
C ARG A 148 13.55 0.98 4.20
N ASP A 149 14.18 -0.08 3.70
CA ASP A 149 15.64 -0.12 3.58
C ASP A 149 16.15 0.45 2.25
N MET A 150 16.20 1.77 2.17
CA MET A 150 16.65 2.45 0.94
C MET A 150 18.13 2.20 0.62
N GLY A 151 18.98 2.02 1.64
CA GLY A 151 20.40 1.73 1.43
C GLY A 151 20.56 0.43 0.64
N TRP A 152 19.85 -0.62 1.07
CA TRP A 152 19.80 -1.89 0.36
C TRP A 152 19.31 -1.74 -1.09
N LEU A 153 18.29 -0.91 -1.36
CA LEU A 153 17.82 -0.66 -2.74
C LEU A 153 18.86 0.03 -3.60
N MET A 154 19.56 1.03 -3.06
CA MET A 154 20.60 1.76 -3.79
C MET A 154 21.81 0.87 -4.10
N ASP A 155 22.18 0.00 -3.17
CA ASP A 155 23.27 -0.95 -3.38
C ASP A 155 22.87 -2.03 -4.37
N ALA A 156 21.66 -2.58 -4.25
CA ALA A 156 21.11 -3.55 -5.20
C ALA A 156 20.99 -2.98 -6.62
N ALA A 157 20.65 -1.70 -6.77
CA ALA A 157 20.58 -1.03 -8.07
C ALA A 157 21.95 -0.85 -8.74
N LYS A 158 23.04 -0.77 -7.97
CA LYS A 158 24.41 -0.63 -8.48
C LYS A 158 25.04 -1.96 -8.88
N MET A 159 24.59 -3.07 -8.28
CA MET A 159 25.13 -4.40 -8.56
C MET A 159 24.70 -4.88 -9.95
N GLU A 160 25.66 -5.33 -10.76
CA GLU A 160 25.37 -5.67 -12.15
C GLU A 160 24.53 -6.95 -12.28
N ASN A 161 24.85 -7.95 -11.45
CA ASN A 161 24.28 -9.31 -11.47
C ASN A 161 23.43 -9.62 -10.22
N PHE A 162 22.66 -8.63 -9.75
CA PHE A 162 21.78 -8.84 -8.60
C PHE A 162 20.61 -9.78 -8.95
N PRO A 163 20.25 -10.78 -8.10
CA PRO A 163 19.22 -11.75 -8.45
C PRO A 163 17.80 -11.18 -8.59
N VAL A 164 17.49 -10.07 -7.92
CA VAL A 164 16.18 -9.40 -8.04
C VAL A 164 16.14 -8.58 -9.34
N PRO A 165 15.06 -8.65 -10.14
CA PRO A 165 14.91 -7.83 -11.33
C PRO A 165 15.12 -6.34 -11.02
N ARG A 166 15.94 -5.67 -11.82
CA ARG A 166 16.28 -4.25 -11.60
C ARG A 166 15.05 -3.37 -11.66
N GLU A 167 14.10 -3.72 -12.51
CA GLU A 167 12.84 -3.00 -12.70
C GLU A 167 12.03 -2.94 -11.39
N VAL A 168 12.03 -4.01 -10.61
CA VAL A 168 11.35 -4.06 -9.30
C VAL A 168 12.03 -3.12 -8.30
N ILE A 169 13.36 -3.09 -8.30
CA ILE A 169 14.15 -2.19 -7.45
C ILE A 169 13.88 -0.73 -7.84
N HIS A 170 13.93 -0.41 -9.14
CA HIS A 170 13.66 0.93 -9.65
C HIS A 170 12.23 1.39 -9.33
N GLU A 171 11.23 0.55 -9.56
CA GLU A 171 9.84 0.88 -9.20
C GLU A 171 9.66 1.08 -7.70
N THR A 172 10.34 0.29 -6.86
CA THR A 172 10.30 0.46 -5.40
C THR A 172 10.93 1.80 -4.99
N ILE A 173 12.03 2.18 -5.63
CA ILE A 173 12.68 3.47 -5.42
C ILE A 173 11.74 4.61 -5.83
N GLU A 174 11.08 4.49 -6.97
CA GLU A 174 10.15 5.50 -7.48
C GLU A 174 8.88 5.63 -6.62
N SER A 175 8.26 4.52 -6.24
CA SER A 175 7.09 4.53 -5.35
C SER A 175 7.42 5.15 -3.99
N LEU A 176 8.59 4.87 -3.42
CA LEU A 176 9.06 5.48 -2.19
C LEU A 176 9.25 6.99 -2.32
N LYS A 177 9.81 7.45 -3.45
CA LYS A 177 9.92 8.89 -3.75
C LYS A 177 8.54 9.55 -3.79
N TYR A 178 7.54 8.90 -4.40
CA TYR A 178 6.17 9.42 -4.45
C TYR A 178 5.50 9.47 -3.07
N LEU A 179 5.68 8.43 -2.26
CA LEU A 179 5.09 8.34 -0.92
C LEU A 179 5.72 9.32 0.06
N TYR A 180 7.02 9.58 -0.05
CA TYR A 180 7.79 10.43 0.84
C TYR A 180 8.47 11.58 0.07
N PRO A 181 7.69 12.58 -0.40
CA PRO A 181 8.26 13.72 -1.08
C PRO A 181 9.09 14.57 -0.11
N ARG A 182 9.98 15.40 -0.68
CA ARG A 182 10.77 16.37 0.08
C ARG A 182 9.91 17.58 0.45
N ASP A 183 9.00 17.43 1.40
CA ASP A 183 8.21 18.52 1.96
C ASP A 183 8.37 18.64 3.49
N ARG A 184 8.04 19.82 4.02
CA ARG A 184 8.10 20.07 5.48
C ARG A 184 7.19 19.13 6.26
N ALA A 185 6.09 18.68 5.66
CA ALA A 185 5.14 17.80 6.30
C ALA A 185 5.70 16.38 6.48
N THR A 186 6.39 15.86 5.47
CA THR A 186 7.07 14.56 5.53
C THR A 186 8.27 14.62 6.47
N ALA A 187 9.05 15.72 6.45
CA ALA A 187 10.13 15.93 7.40
C ALA A 187 9.65 15.93 8.86
N LYS A 188 8.53 16.61 9.14
CA LYS A 188 7.91 16.61 10.48
C LYS A 188 7.39 15.22 10.87
N LEU A 189 6.81 14.48 9.92
CA LEU A 189 6.35 13.12 10.16
C LEU A 189 7.52 12.20 10.52
N PHE A 190 8.65 12.33 9.84
CA PHE A 190 9.86 11.57 10.15
C PHE A 190 10.42 11.88 11.54
N GLU A 191 10.42 13.15 11.93
CA GLU A 191 10.83 13.57 13.27
C GLU A 191 9.91 13.03 14.37
N GLN A 192 8.60 12.94 14.10
CA GLN A 192 7.60 12.43 15.04
C GLN A 192 7.62 10.91 15.19
N GLU A 193 7.84 10.20 14.10
CA GLU A 193 7.69 8.75 14.04
C GLU A 193 9.03 7.99 14.00
N GLY A 194 10.15 8.70 14.02
CA GLY A 194 11.50 8.10 14.06
C GLY A 194 11.91 7.39 12.76
N PHE A 195 11.29 7.74 11.63
CA PHE A 195 11.63 7.15 10.32
C PHE A 195 13.02 7.64 9.88
N ASN A 196 13.97 6.71 9.77
CA ASN A 196 15.32 6.99 9.25
C ASN A 196 15.38 6.80 7.72
N LEU A 197 14.62 7.60 6.98
CA LEU A 197 14.72 7.66 5.51
C LEU A 197 15.67 8.80 5.10
N TYR A 198 16.93 8.71 5.55
CA TYR A 198 17.94 9.78 5.44
C TYR A 198 18.42 10.11 4.00
N SER A 199 17.93 9.46 2.94
CA SER A 199 18.56 9.53 1.62
C SER A 199 17.74 10.19 0.49
N PHE A 200 16.55 10.75 0.75
CA PHE A 200 15.75 11.42 -0.30
C PHE A 200 16.34 12.78 -0.71
N HIS A 201 17.32 12.76 -1.62
CA HIS A 201 17.98 13.99 -2.13
C HIS A 201 17.47 14.46 -3.50
N GLN A 202 16.61 13.70 -4.18
CA GLN A 202 16.13 14.08 -5.51
C GLN A 202 14.73 14.71 -5.49
N PRO A 203 14.49 15.76 -6.31
CA PRO A 203 13.16 16.34 -6.48
C PRO A 203 12.23 15.32 -7.14
N VAL A 204 11.03 15.17 -6.58
CA VAL A 204 10.03 14.21 -7.04
C VAL A 204 9.02 14.91 -7.93
N THR A 205 8.58 14.24 -8.98
CA THR A 205 7.47 14.64 -9.85
C THR A 205 6.18 14.80 -9.05
N ASP A 206 5.40 15.83 -9.39
CA ASP A 206 4.24 16.27 -8.59
C ASP A 206 3.09 15.26 -8.50
N ARG A 207 3.02 14.26 -9.40
CA ARG A 207 1.98 13.23 -9.44
C ARG A 207 2.56 11.88 -9.87
N PRO A 208 2.18 10.77 -9.19
CA PRO A 208 2.55 9.44 -9.64
C PRO A 208 1.86 9.15 -10.97
N ARG A 209 2.64 8.70 -11.96
CA ARG A 209 2.12 8.16 -13.21
C ARG A 209 1.86 6.68 -13.00
N LEU A 210 0.64 6.36 -12.57
CA LEU A 210 0.24 4.99 -12.19
C LEU A 210 0.49 3.96 -13.30
N MET A 211 0.46 4.41 -14.56
CA MET A 211 0.71 3.60 -15.76
C MET A 211 2.15 3.15 -15.95
N GLU A 212 3.12 3.89 -15.41
CA GLU A 212 4.54 3.61 -15.65
C GLU A 212 5.04 2.47 -14.76
N PHE A 213 4.27 2.12 -13.72
CA PHE A 213 4.53 0.96 -12.88
C PHE A 213 4.07 -0.30 -13.61
N LYS A 214 4.92 -1.33 -13.62
CA LYS A 214 4.64 -2.65 -14.16
C LYS A 214 4.45 -3.68 -13.04
N TYR A 215 5.23 -3.61 -11.97
CA TYR A 215 5.19 -4.58 -10.86
C TYR A 215 4.26 -4.13 -9.74
N TYR A 216 4.24 -2.83 -9.43
CA TYR A 216 3.43 -2.28 -8.34
C TYR A 216 2.16 -1.56 -8.81
N ARG A 217 1.83 -1.61 -10.12
CA ARG A 217 0.64 -0.94 -10.71
C ARG A 217 -0.64 -1.26 -9.96
N SER A 218 -0.97 -2.55 -9.86
CA SER A 218 -2.20 -3.03 -9.21
C SER A 218 -2.30 -2.55 -7.76
N ARG A 219 -1.20 -2.61 -7.01
CA ARG A 219 -1.14 -2.18 -5.61
C ARG A 219 -1.24 -0.67 -5.45
N LEU A 220 -0.60 0.12 -6.30
CA LEU A 220 -0.75 1.58 -6.29
C LEU A 220 -2.17 1.99 -6.65
N VAL A 221 -2.81 1.27 -7.57
CA VAL A 221 -4.22 1.45 -7.90
C VAL A 221 -5.10 1.11 -6.70
N ASP A 222 -4.87 0.00 -6.00
CA ASP A 222 -5.58 -0.35 -4.75
C ASP A 222 -5.43 0.76 -3.70
N VAL A 223 -4.21 1.28 -3.50
CA VAL A 223 -3.93 2.39 -2.58
C VAL A 223 -4.63 3.67 -3.01
N ALA A 224 -4.67 3.97 -4.30
CA ALA A 224 -5.38 5.12 -4.84
C ALA A 224 -6.91 4.98 -4.70
N TYR A 225 -7.47 3.80 -4.93
CA TYR A 225 -8.89 3.51 -4.68
C TYR A 225 -9.23 3.71 -3.20
N GLU A 226 -8.45 3.12 -2.30
CA GLU A 226 -8.69 3.25 -0.86
C GLU A 226 -8.51 4.69 -0.37
N PHE A 227 -7.60 5.44 -0.98
CA PHE A 227 -7.43 6.85 -0.70
C PHE A 227 -8.62 7.71 -1.16
N LEU A 228 -9.27 7.34 -2.27
CA LEU A 228 -10.46 8.01 -2.79
C LEU A 228 -11.76 7.53 -2.15
N ASN A 229 -11.77 6.35 -1.51
CA ASN A 229 -12.95 5.81 -0.86
C ASN A 229 -13.43 6.74 0.28
N PRO A 230 -14.73 7.05 0.34
CA PRO A 230 -15.28 7.91 1.38
C PRO A 230 -15.12 7.25 2.75
N PRO A 231 -14.84 8.02 3.82
CA PRO A 231 -14.55 7.46 5.11
C PRO A 231 -15.80 6.79 5.71
N ARG A 232 -15.68 5.52 6.12
CA ARG A 232 -16.76 4.68 6.68
C ARG A 232 -17.49 5.22 7.93
N LYS A 233 -17.05 6.33 8.55
CA LYS A 233 -17.65 6.87 9.80
C LYS A 233 -18.08 8.34 9.66
N TRP A 234 -19.27 8.65 10.19
CA TRP A 234 -19.96 9.95 10.10
C TRP A 234 -19.15 11.12 10.69
N ARG A 235 -18.36 10.87 11.74
CA ARG A 235 -17.44 11.87 12.34
C ARG A 235 -16.30 12.27 11.40
N SER A 236 -15.95 11.42 10.44
CA SER A 236 -14.90 11.70 9.46
C SER A 236 -15.42 12.55 8.29
N ILE A 237 -16.70 12.40 7.92
CA ILE A 237 -17.37 13.23 6.91
C ILE A 237 -17.32 14.72 7.30
N TRP A 238 -17.38 15.02 8.60
CA TRP A 238 -17.26 16.39 9.12
C TRP A 238 -15.91 17.08 8.81
N LYS A 239 -14.82 16.33 8.66
CA LYS A 239 -13.47 16.86 8.34
C LYS A 239 -13.05 16.60 6.90
N ASP A 240 -13.82 15.84 6.14
CA ASP A 240 -13.46 15.43 4.80
C ASP A 240 -13.81 16.52 3.76
N ARG A 241 -12.79 17.29 3.35
CA ARG A 241 -12.90 18.31 2.30
C ARG A 241 -12.59 17.79 0.89
N ARG A 242 -12.34 16.48 0.71
CA ARG A 242 -11.89 15.92 -0.58
C ARG A 242 -12.97 15.95 -1.68
N ASN A 243 -14.25 15.95 -1.30
CA ASN A 243 -15.38 16.15 -2.22
C ASN A 243 -16.24 17.35 -1.77
N PRO A 244 -15.99 18.57 -2.29
CA PRO A 244 -16.76 19.74 -1.88
C PRO A 244 -18.26 19.57 -2.15
N MET A 245 -18.62 18.87 -3.22
CA MET A 245 -20.03 18.62 -3.58
C MET A 245 -20.75 17.76 -2.54
N GLN A 246 -20.16 16.62 -2.13
CA GLN A 246 -20.75 15.75 -1.09
C GLN A 246 -20.81 16.43 0.28
N PHE A 247 -19.81 17.26 0.59
CA PHE A 247 -19.79 18.06 1.81
C PHE A 247 -20.99 19.02 1.86
N TRP A 248 -21.22 19.80 0.79
CA TRP A 248 -22.34 20.73 0.71
C TRP A 248 -23.70 20.05 0.72
N THR A 249 -23.87 18.92 0.03
CA THR A 249 -25.15 18.18 0.05
C THR A 249 -25.49 17.65 1.45
N PHE A 250 -24.48 17.21 2.21
CA PHE A 250 -24.68 16.76 3.59
C PHE A 250 -25.14 17.90 4.49
N TRP A 251 -24.46 19.06 4.45
CA TRP A 251 -24.84 20.23 5.25
C TRP A 251 -26.19 20.80 4.85
N LEU A 252 -26.50 20.84 3.55
CA LEU A 252 -27.79 21.29 3.05
C LEU A 252 -28.91 20.37 3.53
N GLY A 253 -28.71 19.04 3.44
CA GLY A 253 -29.67 18.06 3.95
C GLY A 253 -29.91 18.20 5.45
N LEU A 254 -28.84 18.39 6.24
CA LEU A 254 -28.94 18.61 7.68
C LEU A 254 -29.73 19.90 8.02
N LEU A 255 -29.47 20.97 7.27
CA LEU A 255 -30.16 22.25 7.43
C LEU A 255 -31.65 22.13 7.10
N ILE A 256 -32.00 21.48 5.98
CA ILE A 256 -33.39 21.21 5.59
C ILE A 256 -34.08 20.39 6.69
N PHE A 257 -33.44 19.33 7.19
CA PHE A 257 -34.01 18.49 8.25
C PHE A 257 -34.29 19.28 9.54
N LEU A 258 -33.36 20.13 9.97
CA LEU A 258 -33.53 21.03 11.13
C LEU A 258 -34.71 21.99 10.93
N PHE A 259 -34.83 22.61 9.75
CA PHE A 259 -35.95 23.48 9.43
C PHE A 259 -37.28 22.72 9.42
N THR A 260 -37.34 21.55 8.79
CA THR A 260 -38.55 20.70 8.76
C THR A 260 -38.98 20.31 10.18
N LEU A 261 -38.02 19.94 11.04
CA LEU A 261 -38.31 19.60 12.43
C LEU A 261 -38.84 20.82 13.22
N ALA A 262 -38.22 21.99 13.04
CA ALA A 262 -38.64 23.21 13.71
C ALA A 262 -40.06 23.63 13.27
N PHE A 263 -40.35 23.62 11.97
CA PHE A 263 -41.68 23.90 11.45
C PHE A 263 -42.72 22.87 11.90
N GLY A 264 -42.34 21.59 11.97
CA GLY A 264 -43.21 20.53 12.51
C GLY A 264 -43.56 20.77 13.98
N ILE A 265 -42.58 21.14 14.81
CA ILE A 265 -42.81 21.47 16.23
C ILE A 265 -43.71 22.70 16.36
N MET A 266 -43.42 23.77 15.62
CA MET A 266 -44.21 25.01 15.65
C MET A 266 -45.66 24.76 15.23
N ALA A 267 -45.87 23.99 14.16
CA ALA A 267 -47.21 23.60 13.71
C ALA A 267 -47.96 22.77 14.77
N THR A 268 -47.26 21.84 15.43
CA THR A 268 -47.84 21.03 16.51
C THR A 268 -48.26 21.89 17.71
N VAL A 269 -47.42 22.86 18.11
CA VAL A 269 -47.73 23.80 19.21
C VAL A 269 -48.93 24.67 18.85
N LEU A 270 -48.97 25.24 17.64
CA LEU A 270 -50.08 26.06 17.18
C LEU A 270 -51.39 25.26 17.11
N ALA A 271 -51.35 24.03 16.59
CA ALA A 271 -52.51 23.14 16.58
C ALA A 271 -53.00 22.83 18.00
N GLY A 272 -52.09 22.58 18.95
CA GLY A 272 -52.41 22.37 20.35
C GLY A 272 -53.07 23.59 21.01
N LEU A 273 -52.54 24.80 20.75
CA LEU A 273 -53.12 26.05 21.26
C LEU A 273 -54.52 26.31 20.66
N GLN A 274 -54.68 26.09 19.36
CA GLN A 274 -55.98 26.22 18.68
C GLN A 274 -57.02 25.27 19.28
N LEU A 275 -56.63 24.01 19.54
CA LEU A 275 -57.51 23.03 20.19
C LEU A 275 -57.88 23.45 21.62
N HIS A 276 -56.92 23.96 22.39
CA HIS A 276 -57.16 24.43 23.76
C HIS A 276 -58.16 25.59 23.80
N VAL A 277 -58.00 26.58 22.91
CA VAL A 277 -58.93 27.71 22.79
C VAL A 277 -60.32 27.24 22.35
N ALA A 278 -60.41 26.30 21.41
CA ALA A 278 -61.69 25.75 20.96
C ALA A 278 -62.43 24.97 22.06
N LEU A 279 -61.70 24.30 22.97
CA LEU A 279 -62.29 23.55 24.09
C LEU A 279 -62.73 24.46 25.26
N HIS A 280 -62.12 25.65 25.41
CA HIS A 280 -62.48 26.64 26.43
C HIS A 280 -62.87 27.97 25.77
N PRO A 281 -64.03 28.03 25.08
CA PRO A 281 -64.49 29.29 24.52
C PRO A 281 -64.70 30.32 25.65
N PRO A 282 -64.25 31.58 25.46
CA PRO A 282 -64.48 32.62 26.45
C PRO A 282 -65.99 32.77 26.67
N LYS A 283 -66.44 32.77 27.92
CA LYS A 283 -67.84 33.02 28.28
C LYS A 283 -68.19 34.41 27.76
N GLU A 284 -69.02 34.46 26.72
CA GLU A 284 -69.64 35.70 26.26
C GLU A 284 -70.42 36.29 27.44
N GLY A 285 -70.08 37.53 27.81
CA GLY A 285 -70.75 38.31 28.86
C GLY A 285 -71.92 39.10 28.30
#